data_AF-A0A932VZL3-F1
#
_entry.id   AF-A0A932VZL3-F1
#
_cell.length_a   1.000
_cell.length_b   1.000
_cell.length_c   1.000
_cell.angle_alpha   90.00
_cell.angle_beta   90.00
_cell.angle_gamma   90.00
#
_symmetry.space_group_name_H-M   'P 1'
#
loop_
_entity.id
_entity.type
_entity.pdbx_description
1 polymer ?
#
loop_
_entity_poly.entity_id
_entity_poly.type
_entity_poly.pdbx_seq_one_letter_code
_entity_poly.pdbx_strand_id
1 'polypeptide(L)'
;MPGPHYTALDKVLEWIYIVFCFEIGVFLMVAPWMTVWETNDLWREVPWLRLILLNGFVRGGISGLGIADLLIGGKEAIDYFKRA
;
A
#
# COMPACT_ATOMS: atom_id res chain seq x y z
N MET A 1 -11.57 32.81 14.09
CA MET A 1 -11.79 31.35 14.19
C MET A 1 -10.43 30.72 14.44
N PRO A 2 -10.15 30.17 15.64
CA PRO A 2 -8.85 29.55 15.90
C PRO A 2 -8.72 28.32 14.99
N GLY A 3 -7.69 28.32 14.13
CA GLY A 3 -7.38 27.19 13.27
C GLY A 3 -6.99 25.96 14.10
N PRO A 4 -7.19 24.73 13.58
CA PRO A 4 -6.92 23.50 14.32
C PRO A 4 -5.50 23.53 14.88
N HIS A 5 -5.39 23.34 16.19
CA HIS A 5 -4.11 23.10 16.85
C HIS A 5 -3.66 21.71 16.42
N TYR A 6 -2.86 21.61 15.36
CA TYR A 6 -2.21 20.35 14.98
C TYR A 6 -1.31 19.91 16.14
N THR A 7 -1.83 19.03 16.97
CA THR A 7 -1.12 18.47 18.12
C THR A 7 -0.07 17.47 17.63
N ALA A 8 0.94 17.18 18.46
CA ALA A 8 1.95 16.16 18.15
C ALA A 8 1.31 14.80 17.75
N LEU A 9 0.11 14.52 18.27
CA LEU A 9 -0.69 13.36 17.93
C LEU A 9 -1.15 13.34 16.46
N ASP A 10 -1.61 14.49 15.92
CA ASP A 10 -2.02 14.58 14.52
C ASP A 10 -0.84 14.27 13.58
N LYS A 11 0.34 14.79 13.92
CA LYS A 11 1.58 14.51 13.18
C LYS A 11 1.97 13.04 13.25
N VAL A 12 1.85 12.41 14.41
CA VAL A 12 2.11 10.97 14.57
C VAL A 12 1.10 10.13 13.77
N LEU A 13 -0.18 10.50 13.77
CA LEU A 13 -1.22 9.81 12.98
C LEU A 13 -0.96 9.95 11.47
N GLU A 14 -0.53 11.12 11.02
CA GLU A 14 -0.12 11.37 9.62
C GLU A 14 1.02 10.44 9.21
N TRP A 15 2.05 10.31 10.06
CA TRP A 15 3.17 9.40 9.84
C TRP A 15 2.77 7.93 9.83
N ILE A 16 1.94 7.51 10.80
CA ILE A 16 1.41 6.14 10.86
C ILE A 16 0.61 5.83 9.59
N TYR A 17 -0.21 6.77 9.12
CA TYR A 17 -0.99 6.59 7.90
C TYR A 17 -0.09 6.40 6.67
N ILE A 18 0.97 7.20 6.55
CA ILE A 18 1.95 7.06 5.45
C ILE A 18 2.65 5.70 5.50
N VAL A 19 3.14 5.28 6.67
CA VAL A 19 3.80 3.97 6.84
C VAL A 19 2.83 2.83 6.57
N PHE A 20 1.58 2.94 7.03
CA PHE A 20 0.56 1.93 6.81
C PHE A 20 0.16 1.82 5.33
N CYS A 21 0.02 2.94 4.63
CA CYS A 21 -0.23 2.96 3.19
C CYS A 21 0.93 2.31 2.43
N PHE A 22 2.16 2.61 2.82
CA PHE A 22 3.36 2.00 2.25
C PHE A 22 3.44 0.50 2.52
N GLU A 23 3.18 0.08 3.76
CA GLU A 23 3.18 -1.32 4.15
C GLU A 23 2.10 -2.10 3.41
N ILE A 24 0.90 -1.52 3.27
CA ILE A 24 -0.16 -2.08 2.44
C ILE A 24 0.26 -2.11 0.96
N GLY A 25 0.87 -1.07 0.41
CA GLY A 25 1.34 -1.04 -0.97
C GLY A 25 2.39 -2.13 -1.27
N VAL A 26 3.34 -2.33 -0.36
CA VAL A 26 4.34 -3.40 -0.43
C VAL A 26 3.68 -4.76 -0.24
N PHE A 27 2.76 -4.89 0.72
CA PHE A 27 2.02 -6.12 0.95
C PHE A 27 1.20 -6.50 -0.29
N LEU A 28 0.51 -5.55 -0.91
CA LEU A 28 -0.20 -5.74 -2.18
C LEU A 28 0.75 -6.10 -3.32
N MET A 29 1.96 -5.54 -3.37
CA MET A 29 2.94 -5.90 -4.39
C MET A 29 3.50 -7.31 -4.21
N VAL A 30 3.74 -7.76 -2.98
CA VAL A 30 4.38 -9.05 -2.67
C VAL A 30 3.37 -10.19 -2.57
N ALA A 31 2.21 -9.94 -1.97
CA ALA A 31 1.15 -10.93 -1.77
C ALA A 31 0.80 -11.74 -3.03
N PRO A 32 0.55 -11.17 -4.22
CA PRO A 32 0.21 -11.94 -5.42
C PRO A 32 1.34 -12.81 -5.98
N TRP A 33 2.59 -12.62 -5.54
CA TRP A 33 3.76 -13.39 -5.96
C TRP A 33 4.18 -14.45 -4.94
N MET A 34 3.58 -14.46 -3.75
CA MET A 34 3.87 -15.46 -2.74
C MET A 34 3.20 -16.78 -3.12
N THR A 35 3.92 -17.90 -3.02
CA THR A 35 3.35 -19.24 -3.29
C THR A 35 2.19 -19.56 -2.34
N VAL A 36 2.24 -19.04 -1.12
CA VAL A 36 1.18 -19.06 -0.10
C VAL A 36 -0.12 -18.40 -0.60
N TRP A 37 -0.04 -17.45 -1.53
CA TRP A 37 -1.21 -16.82 -2.16
C TRP A 37 -2.00 -17.78 -3.05
N GLU A 38 -1.34 -18.75 -3.67
CA GLU A 38 -2.02 -19.75 -4.52
C GLU A 38 -2.49 -20.99 -3.72
N THR A 39 -1.79 -21.32 -2.63
CA THR A 39 -2.05 -22.54 -1.86
C THR A 39 -2.86 -22.35 -0.57
N ASN A 40 -3.20 -21.12 -0.18
CA ASN A 40 -3.96 -20.89 1.04
C ASN A 40 -5.38 -21.50 0.98
N ASP A 41 -5.72 -22.38 1.92
CA ASP A 41 -7.08 -22.95 2.05
C ASP A 41 -8.17 -21.90 2.39
N LEU A 42 -7.79 -20.67 2.74
CA LEU A 42 -8.73 -19.53 2.92
C LEU A 42 -9.51 -19.18 1.63
N TRP A 43 -8.99 -19.57 0.45
CA TRP A 43 -9.67 -19.37 -0.84
C TRP A 43 -10.81 -20.36 -1.11
N ARG A 44 -10.96 -21.37 -0.25
CA ARG A 44 -12.02 -22.38 -0.39
C ARG A 44 -13.40 -21.81 -0.08
N GLU A 45 -13.47 -20.77 0.74
CA GLU A 45 -14.73 -20.14 1.15
C GLU A 45 -15.19 -19.00 0.23
N VAL A 46 -14.27 -18.38 -0.54
CA VAL A 46 -14.59 -17.25 -1.44
C VAL A 46 -14.03 -17.46 -2.86
N PRO A 47 -14.66 -18.31 -3.68
CA PRO A 47 -14.15 -18.69 -5.00
C PRO A 47 -14.13 -17.54 -6.02
N TRP A 48 -14.96 -16.52 -5.86
CA TRP A 48 -15.01 -15.35 -6.76
C TRP A 48 -13.76 -14.47 -6.65
N LEU A 49 -13.28 -14.26 -5.42
CA LEU A 49 -12.09 -13.44 -5.18
C LEU A 49 -10.84 -14.11 -5.77
N ARG A 50 -10.78 -15.44 -5.70
CA ARG A 50 -9.74 -16.27 -6.30
C ARG A 50 -9.66 -16.09 -7.82
N LEU A 51 -10.78 -16.06 -8.54
CA LEU A 51 -10.80 -15.86 -10.00
C LEU A 51 -10.26 -14.48 -10.41
N ILE A 52 -10.59 -13.44 -9.64
CA ILE A 52 -10.13 -12.08 -9.91
C ILE A 52 -8.64 -11.94 -9.54
N LEU A 53 -8.21 -12.45 -8.39
CA LEU A 53 -6.84 -12.30 -7.88
C LEU A 53 -5.81 -13.27 -8.48
N LEU A 54 -6.25 -14.39 -9.07
CA LEU A 54 -5.41 -15.27 -9.91
C LEU A 54 -5.26 -14.74 -11.34
N ASN A 55 -6.05 -13.73 -11.75
CA ASN A 55 -5.91 -13.15 -13.07
C ASN A 55 -4.63 -12.30 -13.14
N GLY A 56 -3.75 -12.61 -14.10
CA GLY A 56 -2.47 -11.92 -14.26
C GLY A 56 -2.61 -10.40 -14.45
N PHE A 57 -3.73 -9.94 -15.01
CA PHE A 57 -4.03 -8.51 -15.15
C PHE A 57 -4.21 -7.81 -13.79
N VAL A 58 -4.89 -8.48 -12.85
CA VAL A 58 -5.15 -7.93 -11.51
C VAL A 58 -3.87 -7.94 -10.69
N ARG A 59 -3.06 -9.00 -10.78
CA ARG A 59 -1.72 -9.04 -10.18
C ARG A 59 -0.85 -7.88 -10.67
N GLY A 60 -0.86 -7.64 -11.99
CA GLY A 60 -0.17 -6.50 -12.61
C GLY A 60 -0.71 -5.16 -12.11
N GLY A 61 -2.03 -4.97 -12.10
CA GLY A 61 -2.68 -3.74 -11.63
C GLY A 61 -2.39 -3.44 -10.17
N ILE A 62 -2.46 -4.46 -9.31
CA ILE A 62 -2.11 -4.35 -7.89
C ILE A 62 -0.64 -3.95 -7.70
N SER A 63 0.28 -4.60 -8.42
CA SER A 63 1.71 -4.25 -8.35
C SER A 63 2.01 -2.85 -8.88
N GLY A 64 1.30 -2.41 -9.93
CA GLY A 64 1.42 -1.06 -10.49
C GLY A 64 0.93 0.01 -9.52
N LEU A 65 -0.11 -0.30 -8.74
CA LEU A 65 -0.64 0.59 -7.70
C LEU A 65 0.38 0.78 -6.57
N GLY A 66 1.02 -0.31 -6.12
CA GLY A 66 2.11 -0.23 -5.13
C GLY A 66 3.32 0.58 -5.63
N ILE A 67 3.70 0.43 -6.91
CA ILE A 67 4.77 1.23 -7.52
C ILE A 67 4.38 2.73 -7.59
N ALA A 68 3.13 3.04 -7.93
CA ALA A 68 2.66 4.43 -7.99
C ALA A 68 2.74 5.10 -6.61
N ASP A 69 2.35 4.40 -5.55
CA ASP A 69 2.43 4.89 -4.17
C ASP A 69 3.88 5.17 -3.74
N LEU A 70 4.78 4.23 -4.03
CA LEU A 70 6.23 4.35 -3.83
C LEU A 70 6.84 5.54 -4.60
N LEU A 71 6.41 5.78 -5.83
CA LEU A 71 6.90 6.88 -6.66
C LEU A 71 6.43 8.24 -6.12
N ILE A 72 5.18 8.35 -5.66
CA ILE A 72 4.66 9.59 -5.08
C ILE A 72 5.40 9.88 -3.77
N GLY A 73 5.46 8.92 -2.85
CA GLY A 73 6.16 9.06 -1.58
C GLY A 73 7.67 9.31 -1.76
N GLY A 74 8.31 8.61 -2.69
CA GLY A 74 9.73 8.80 -3.02
C GLY A 74 10.04 10.18 -3.61
N LYS A 75 9.17 10.71 -4.48
CA LYS A 75 9.34 12.06 -5.03
C LYS A 75 9.25 13.13 -3.95
N GLU A 76 8.30 12.98 -3.04
CA GLU A 76 8.13 13.91 -1.92
C GLU A 76 9.34 13.84 -0.97
N ALA A 77 9.81 12.64 -0.63
CA ALA A 77 11.00 12.44 0.19
C ALA A 77 12.28 13.03 -0.43
N ILE A 78 12.47 12.88 -1.75
CA ILE A 78 13.62 13.46 -2.46
C ILE A 78 13.56 14.99 -2.45
N ASP A 79 12.38 15.60 -2.61
CA ASP A 79 12.23 17.07 -2.57
C ASP A 79 12.51 17.60 -1.15
N TYR A 80 12.02 16.92 -0.12
CA TYR A 80 12.36 17.23 1.27
C TYR A 80 13.87 17.13 1.54
N PHE A 81 14.53 16.08 1.04
CA PHE A 81 15.97 15.90 1.22
C PHE A 81 16.80 16.93 0.44
N LYS A 82 16.34 17.37 -0.74
CA LYS A 82 16.99 18.43 -1.52
C LYS A 82 16.86 19.82 -0.92
N ARG A 83 15.82 20.05 -0.11
CA ARG A 83 15.57 21.33 0.58
C ARG A 83 16.23 21.43 1.95
N ALA A 84 16.74 20.32 2.50
CA ALA A 84 17.53 20.26 3.73
C ALA A 84 19.02 20.50 3.44
#